data_AF-A0A925GQ34-F1
#
_entry.id   AF-A0A925GQ34-F1
#
_cell.length_a   1.000
_cell.length_b   1.000
_cell.length_c   1.000
_cell.angle_alpha   90.00
_cell.angle_beta   90.00
_cell.angle_gamma   90.00
#
_symmetry.space_group_name_H-M   'P 1'
#
loop_
_entity.id
_entity.type
_entity.pdbx_description
1 polymer ?
#
loop_
_entity_poly.entity_id
_entity_poly.type
_entity_poly.pdbx_seq_one_letter_code
_entity_poly.pdbx_strand_id
1 'polypeptide(L)'
;MNLSPLDIGIIVTYLVAVIVLGLVLKKRAAKDKEAYMLGGKKLPWYMLGLSNASDMFDISGTMWMVSLAFAYGMKSLWIPWLWPVFNQIFMMMYLSVWLRRSNVTTGAEWIGTRFGTSGRGVTASHTIVVVFALLACLGFLAYGFVGLGKFVEIFIPFSSIESYVPFAISAEYVPHFYGIIF
;
A
#
# COMPACT_ATOMS: atom_id res chain seq x y z
N MET A 1 2.09 14.10 25.94
CA MET A 1 1.37 15.01 25.03
C MET A 1 -0.11 14.93 25.37
N ASN A 2 -0.81 16.06 25.47
CA ASN A 2 -2.26 16.09 25.67
C ASN A 2 -2.91 16.37 24.30
N LEU A 3 -3.49 15.34 23.68
CA LEU A 3 -4.33 15.54 22.49
C LEU A 3 -5.56 16.34 22.91
N SER A 4 -5.89 17.40 22.18
CA SER A 4 -7.11 18.16 22.43
C SER A 4 -8.32 17.27 22.14
N PRO A 5 -9.45 17.42 22.87
CA PRO A 5 -10.70 16.76 22.50
C PRO A 5 -11.11 17.00 21.05
N LEU A 6 -10.72 18.16 20.48
CA LEU A 6 -10.94 18.48 19.07
C LEU A 6 -10.12 17.58 18.14
N ASP A 7 -8.84 17.34 18.46
CA ASP A 7 -7.96 16.47 17.67
C ASP A 7 -8.50 15.04 17.62
N ILE A 8 -8.94 14.54 18.78
CA ILE A 8 -9.57 13.22 18.90
C ILE A 8 -10.85 13.17 18.05
N GLY A 9 -11.67 14.23 18.11
CA GLY A 9 -12.89 14.35 17.31
C GLY A 9 -12.62 14.26 15.81
N ILE A 10 -11.56 14.92 15.31
CA ILE A 10 -11.15 14.85 13.90
C ILE A 10 -10.73 13.43 13.53
N ILE A 11 -9.88 12.78 14.32
CA ILE A 11 -9.39 11.42 14.07
C ILE A 11 -10.57 10.43 14.02
N VAL A 12 -11.45 10.47 15.01
CA VAL A 12 -12.61 9.57 15.08
C VAL A 12 -13.55 9.80 13.89
N THR A 13 -13.84 11.05 13.55
CA THR A 13 -14.70 11.38 12.41
C THR A 13 -14.11 10.87 11.10
N TYR A 14 -12.80 11.04 10.91
CA TYR A 14 -12.09 10.52 9.74
C TYR A 14 -12.19 8.99 9.65
N LEU A 15 -11.90 8.27 10.74
CA LEU A 15 -11.98 6.80 10.78
C LEU A 15 -13.40 6.30 10.50
N VAL A 16 -14.42 6.92 11.11
CA VAL A 16 -15.82 6.59 10.85
C VAL A 16 -16.19 6.85 9.40
N ALA A 17 -15.77 7.98 8.82
CA ALA A 17 -16.03 8.29 7.42
C ALA A 17 -15.42 7.23 6.48
N VAL A 18 -14.19 6.78 6.74
CA VAL A 18 -13.54 5.70 5.97
C VAL A 18 -14.32 4.40 6.07
N ILE A 19 -14.74 4.00 7.27
CA ILE A 19 -15.54 2.77 7.47
C ILE A 19 -16.89 2.87 6.74
N VAL A 20 -17.59 4.00 6.88
CA VAL A 20 -18.88 4.23 6.22
C VAL A 20 -18.74 4.17 4.70
N LEU A 21 -17.72 4.84 4.13
CA LEU A 21 -17.43 4.76 2.70
C LEU A 21 -17.17 3.32 2.24
N GLY A 22 -16.39 2.56 3.01
CA GLY A 22 -16.14 1.13 2.73
C GLY A 22 -17.43 0.31 2.73
N LEU A 23 -18.31 0.50 3.72
CA LEU A 23 -19.59 -0.21 3.82
C LEU A 23 -20.56 0.17 2.70
N VAL A 24 -20.60 1.45 2.30
CA VAL A 24 -21.42 1.94 1.19
C VAL A 24 -20.95 1.33 -0.14
N LEU A 25 -19.63 1.32 -0.37
CA LEU A 25 -19.05 0.81 -1.62
C LEU A 25 -19.03 -0.73 -1.67
N LYS A 26 -19.07 -1.43 -0.54
CA LYS A 26 -19.13 -2.91 -0.45
C LYS A 26 -20.23 -3.50 -1.33
N LYS A 27 -21.45 -2.93 -1.30
CA LYS A 27 -22.57 -3.43 -2.11
C LYS A 27 -22.33 -3.32 -3.62
N ARG A 28 -21.51 -2.36 -4.05
CA ARG A 28 -21.13 -2.17 -5.45
C ARG A 28 -20.01 -3.11 -5.88
N ALA A 29 -19.01 -3.31 -5.01
CA ALA A 29 -17.89 -4.21 -5.25
C ALA A 29 -18.30 -5.70 -5.22
N ALA A 30 -19.32 -6.06 -4.42
CA ALA A 30 -19.80 -7.44 -4.28
C ALA A 30 -20.67 -7.95 -5.44
N LYS A 31 -20.95 -7.14 -6.47
CA LYS A 31 -21.83 -7.53 -7.58
C LYS A 31 -21.24 -8.62 -8.45
N ASP A 32 -19.97 -8.49 -8.82
CA ASP A 32 -19.25 -9.44 -9.66
C ASP A 32 -17.73 -9.24 -9.51
N LYS A 33 -16.95 -10.21 -10.01
CA LYS A 33 -15.48 -10.16 -9.94
C LYS A 33 -14.89 -8.96 -10.68
N GLU A 34 -15.53 -8.51 -11.75
CA GLU A 34 -15.07 -7.36 -12.55
C GLU A 34 -15.30 -6.02 -11.80
N ALA A 35 -16.38 -5.91 -11.05
CA ALA A 35 -16.69 -4.80 -10.16
C ALA A 35 -15.72 -4.75 -8.99
N TYR A 36 -15.35 -5.92 -8.44
CA TYR A 36 -14.38 -6.03 -7.36
C TYR A 36 -12.95 -5.69 -7.81
N MET A 37 -12.49 -6.26 -8.92
CA MET A 37 -11.09 -6.13 -9.36
C MET A 37 -10.83 -4.95 -10.30
N LEU A 38 -11.79 -4.59 -11.16
CA LEU A 38 -11.61 -3.57 -12.21
C LEU A 38 -12.52 -2.34 -12.03
N GLY A 39 -13.28 -2.25 -10.93
CA GLY A 39 -14.24 -1.16 -10.71
C GLY A 39 -15.32 -1.09 -11.79
N GLY A 40 -15.57 -2.20 -12.49
CA GLY A 40 -16.47 -2.28 -13.65
C GLY A 40 -16.01 -1.48 -14.86
N LYS A 41 -14.71 -1.15 -14.99
CA LYS A 41 -14.10 -0.37 -16.11
C LYS A 41 -14.75 0.99 -16.38
N LYS A 42 -15.46 1.56 -15.39
CA LYS A 42 -16.18 2.83 -15.48
C LYS A 42 -15.44 3.99 -14.81
N LEU A 43 -14.29 3.73 -14.19
CA LEU A 43 -13.50 4.74 -13.51
C LEU A 43 -12.81 5.66 -14.53
N PRO A 44 -12.93 6.99 -14.38
CA PRO A 44 -12.25 7.93 -15.25
C PRO A 44 -10.74 7.93 -14.99
N TRP A 45 -9.96 8.28 -16.02
CA TRP A 45 -8.49 8.19 -16.01
C TRP A 45 -7.84 8.95 -14.85
N TYR A 46 -8.40 10.11 -14.44
CA TYR A 46 -7.84 10.92 -13.36
C TYR A 46 -7.99 10.25 -11.99
N MET A 47 -9.08 9.49 -11.75
CA MET A 47 -9.26 8.72 -10.51
C MET A 47 -8.29 7.54 -10.47
N LEU A 48 -8.05 6.90 -11.61
CA LEU A 48 -7.05 5.83 -11.73
C LEU A 48 -5.64 6.35 -11.49
N GLY A 49 -5.31 7.53 -12.06
CA GLY A 49 -4.05 8.21 -11.83
C GLY A 49 -3.83 8.58 -10.37
N LEU A 50 -4.86 9.17 -9.72
CA LEU A 50 -4.82 9.51 -8.31
C LEU A 50 -4.64 8.27 -7.42
N SER A 51 -5.36 7.18 -7.70
CA SER A 51 -5.24 5.92 -6.97
C SER A 51 -3.84 5.30 -7.09
N ASN A 52 -3.24 5.34 -8.28
CA ASN A 52 -1.89 4.83 -8.49
C ASN A 52 -0.84 5.73 -7.82
N ALA A 53 -1.03 7.05 -7.84
CA ALA A 53 -0.17 7.98 -7.10
C ALA A 53 -0.27 7.75 -5.60
N SER A 54 -1.47 7.58 -5.03
CA SER A 54 -1.65 7.37 -3.59
C SER A 54 -1.00 6.08 -3.08
N ASP A 55 -0.98 5.02 -3.90
CA ASP A 55 -0.34 3.74 -3.55
C ASP A 55 1.19 3.86 -3.39
N MET A 56 1.80 4.91 -3.95
CA MET A 56 3.24 5.17 -3.81
C MET A 56 3.59 5.94 -2.54
N PHE A 57 2.59 6.44 -1.79
CA PHE A 57 2.81 7.22 -0.57
C PHE A 57 2.35 6.44 0.66
N ASP A 58 3.30 6.13 1.53
CA ASP A 58 3.07 5.48 2.81
C ASP A 58 3.65 6.31 3.98
N ILE A 59 3.36 5.86 5.20
CA ILE A 59 3.83 6.54 6.42
C ILE A 59 5.36 6.49 6.50
N SER A 60 5.95 5.34 6.18
CA SER A 60 7.41 5.15 6.25
C SER A 60 8.18 5.99 5.23
N GLY A 61 7.73 6.02 3.97
CA GLY A 61 8.30 6.88 2.94
C GLY A 61 8.17 8.36 3.30
N THR A 62 7.03 8.77 3.89
CA THR A 62 6.85 10.15 4.37
C THR A 62 7.84 10.50 5.47
N MET A 63 8.03 9.63 6.47
CA MET A 63 9.03 9.84 7.53
C MET A 63 10.45 9.94 6.96
N TRP A 64 10.78 9.13 5.97
CA TRP A 64 12.06 9.16 5.28
C TRP A 64 12.27 10.48 4.51
N MET A 65 11.27 10.95 3.78
CA MET A 65 11.33 12.24 3.08
C MET A 65 11.52 13.41 4.04
N VAL A 66 10.83 13.41 5.18
CA VAL A 66 11.00 14.43 6.22
C VAL A 66 12.43 14.37 6.79
N SER A 67 12.95 13.17 7.06
CA SER A 67 14.32 12.98 7.55
C SER A 67 15.37 13.51 6.57
N LEU A 68 15.19 13.27 5.27
CA LEU A 68 16.03 13.84 4.23
C LEU A 68 15.94 15.36 4.15
N ALA A 69 14.74 15.93 4.35
CA ALA A 69 14.57 17.37 4.39
C ALA A 69 15.34 18.01 5.56
N PHE A 70 15.38 17.35 6.72
CA PHE A 70 16.22 17.80 7.83
C PHE A 70 17.73 17.64 7.54
N ALA A 71 18.14 16.56 6.89
CA ALA A 71 19.56 16.29 6.62
C ALA A 71 20.14 17.15 5.47
N TYR A 72 19.39 17.33 4.38
CA TYR A 72 19.85 17.97 3.14
C TYR A 72 19.19 19.33 2.87
N GLY A 73 18.26 19.77 3.72
CA GLY A 73 17.48 20.99 3.52
C GLY A 73 16.63 20.92 2.24
N MET A 74 16.45 22.07 1.58
CA MET A 74 15.68 22.20 0.33
C MET A 74 16.23 21.35 -0.83
N LYS A 75 17.48 20.91 -0.78
CA LYS A 75 18.07 20.03 -1.80
C LYS A 75 17.45 18.63 -1.80
N SER A 76 16.86 18.21 -0.68
CA SER A 76 16.15 16.93 -0.56
C SER A 76 14.98 16.81 -1.54
N LEU A 77 14.38 17.93 -1.97
CA LEU A 77 13.27 17.95 -2.93
C LEU A 77 13.63 17.33 -4.29
N TRP A 78 14.92 17.26 -4.62
CA TRP A 78 15.40 16.63 -5.85
C TRP A 78 15.56 15.11 -5.72
N ILE A 79 15.66 14.58 -4.50
CA ILE A 79 15.88 13.14 -4.25
C ILE A 79 14.69 12.29 -4.71
N PRO A 80 13.41 12.67 -4.47
CA PRO A 80 12.27 11.94 -5.01
C PRO A 80 12.28 11.81 -6.54
N TRP A 81 12.93 12.72 -7.28
CA TRP A 81 13.03 12.63 -8.74
C TRP A 81 14.01 11.56 -9.24
N LEU A 82 14.83 10.99 -8.35
CA LEU A 82 15.66 9.81 -8.64
C LEU A 82 14.82 8.53 -8.73
N TRP A 83 13.65 8.51 -8.09
CA TRP A 83 12.68 7.44 -8.36
C TRP A 83 12.31 7.47 -9.84
N PRO A 84 11.87 6.34 -10.39
CA PRO A 84 11.61 6.27 -11.80
C PRO A 84 10.28 6.98 -12.11
N VAL A 85 10.29 8.31 -12.10
CA VAL A 85 9.17 9.21 -12.45
C VAL A 85 8.66 8.87 -13.85
N PHE A 86 9.58 8.46 -14.73
CA PHE A 86 9.29 8.03 -16.09
C PHE A 86 8.73 6.60 -16.20
N ASN A 87 8.81 5.77 -15.16
CA ASN A 87 8.29 4.39 -15.22
C ASN A 87 6.81 4.35 -15.59
N GLN A 88 6.03 5.30 -15.07
CA GLN A 88 4.60 5.39 -15.41
C GLN A 88 4.39 5.72 -16.89
N ILE A 89 5.25 6.53 -17.49
CA ILE A 89 5.22 6.82 -18.93
C ILE A 89 5.58 5.57 -19.73
N PHE A 90 6.61 4.82 -19.32
CA PHE A 90 6.99 3.56 -19.97
C PHE A 90 5.87 2.52 -19.88
N MET A 91 5.25 2.36 -18.71
CA MET A 91 4.11 1.47 -18.52
C MET A 91 2.90 1.90 -19.36
N MET A 92 2.62 3.20 -19.44
CA MET A 92 1.55 3.74 -20.27
C MET A 92 1.81 3.49 -21.77
N MET A 93 3.00 3.82 -22.27
CA MET A 93 3.31 3.74 -23.70
C MET A 93 3.46 2.30 -24.19
N TYR A 94 4.05 1.43 -23.36
CA TYR A 94 4.35 0.06 -23.76
C TYR A 94 3.31 -0.93 -23.22
N LEU A 95 3.20 -1.05 -21.90
CA LEU A 95 2.49 -2.14 -21.26
C LEU A 95 0.96 -2.00 -21.31
N SER A 96 0.44 -0.77 -21.23
CA SER A 96 -1.00 -0.52 -21.12
C SER A 96 -1.80 -1.03 -22.33
N VAL A 97 -1.23 -0.96 -23.53
CA VAL A 97 -1.86 -1.45 -24.76
C VAL A 97 -2.05 -2.96 -24.72
N TRP A 98 -1.03 -3.70 -24.27
CA TRP A 98 -1.09 -5.17 -24.16
C TRP A 98 -2.03 -5.61 -23.06
N LEU A 99 -2.03 -4.92 -21.91
CA LEU A 99 -2.95 -5.21 -20.81
C LEU A 99 -4.41 -4.99 -21.22
N ARG A 100 -4.69 -3.90 -21.95
CA ARG A 100 -6.05 -3.60 -22.38
C ARG A 100 -6.57 -4.53 -23.50
N ARG A 101 -5.66 -5.05 -24.35
CA ARG A 101 -6.00 -6.03 -25.39
C ARG A 101 -6.18 -7.45 -24.85
N SER A 102 -5.40 -7.83 -23.84
CA SER A 102 -5.46 -9.17 -23.25
C SER A 102 -6.68 -9.36 -22.34
N ASN A 103 -7.27 -8.29 -21.80
CA ASN A 103 -8.47 -8.31 -20.95
C ASN A 103 -8.35 -9.27 -19.74
N VAL A 104 -7.11 -9.54 -19.34
CA VAL A 104 -6.76 -10.35 -18.17
C VAL A 104 -6.87 -9.53 -16.90
N THR A 105 -7.10 -10.20 -15.78
CA THR A 105 -7.33 -9.55 -14.48
C THR A 105 -6.09 -9.48 -13.62
N THR A 106 -5.11 -10.36 -13.86
CA THR A 106 -3.89 -10.47 -13.06
C THR A 106 -2.64 -10.49 -13.93
N GLY A 107 -1.53 -10.01 -13.36
CA GLY A 107 -0.22 -10.10 -14.04
C GLY A 107 0.23 -11.53 -14.28
N ALA A 108 -0.14 -12.47 -13.40
CA ALA A 108 0.17 -13.89 -13.55
C ALA A 108 -0.60 -14.52 -14.73
N GLU A 109 -1.83 -14.09 -14.98
CA GLU A 109 -2.64 -14.49 -16.13
C GLU A 109 -2.11 -13.87 -17.44
N TRP A 110 -1.57 -12.64 -17.37
CA TRP A 110 -0.91 -11.99 -18.51
C TRP A 110 0.29 -12.77 -19.04
N ILE A 111 1.05 -13.46 -18.18
CA ILE A 111 2.14 -14.36 -18.60
C ILE A 111 1.64 -15.44 -19.57
N GLY A 112 0.44 -15.98 -19.34
CA GLY A 112 -0.18 -16.96 -20.24
C GLY A 112 -0.47 -16.37 -21.63
N THR A 113 -0.88 -15.10 -21.70
CA THR A 113 -1.08 -14.42 -23.00
C THR A 113 0.23 -14.16 -23.74
N ARG A 114 1.33 -13.96 -23.01
CA ARG A 114 2.64 -13.62 -23.58
C ARG A 114 3.47 -14.83 -24.02
N PHE A 115 3.42 -15.91 -23.25
CA PHE A 115 4.26 -17.11 -23.44
C PHE A 115 3.45 -18.36 -23.85
N GLY A 116 2.12 -18.27 -23.93
CA GLY A 116 1.22 -19.37 -24.24
C GLY A 116 0.70 -20.07 -22.98
N THR A 117 -0.13 -21.11 -23.16
CA THR A 117 -0.79 -21.84 -22.06
C THR A 117 -0.17 -23.20 -21.76
N SER A 118 0.65 -23.73 -22.67
CA SER A 118 1.17 -25.10 -22.59
C SER A 118 2.69 -25.12 -22.71
N GLY A 119 3.37 -25.59 -21.66
CA GLY A 119 4.82 -25.75 -21.65
C GLY A 119 5.42 -25.65 -20.25
N ARG A 120 6.53 -26.36 -20.01
CA ARG A 120 7.27 -26.28 -18.74
C ARG A 120 7.76 -24.85 -18.44
N GLY A 121 8.18 -24.11 -19.47
CA GLY A 121 8.63 -22.72 -19.33
C GLY A 121 7.52 -21.78 -18.87
N VAL A 122 6.31 -21.89 -19.43
CA VAL A 122 5.14 -21.08 -19.03
C VAL A 122 4.76 -21.33 -17.58
N THR A 123 4.68 -22.60 -17.18
CA THR A 123 4.31 -22.98 -15.81
C THR A 123 5.34 -22.46 -14.82
N ALA A 124 6.64 -22.57 -15.14
CA ALA A 124 7.69 -22.02 -14.30
C ALA A 124 7.62 -20.49 -14.19
N SER A 125 7.40 -19.78 -15.30
CA SER A 125 7.25 -18.32 -15.30
C SER A 125 6.04 -17.86 -14.49
N HIS A 126 4.90 -18.54 -14.62
CA HIS A 126 3.70 -18.25 -13.82
C HIS A 126 3.97 -18.46 -12.33
N THR A 127 4.55 -19.59 -11.95
CA THR A 127 4.89 -19.89 -10.55
C THR A 127 5.86 -18.88 -9.97
N ILE A 128 6.92 -18.49 -10.68
CA ILE A 128 7.88 -17.50 -10.20
C ILE A 128 7.20 -16.14 -9.97
N VAL A 129 6.33 -15.69 -10.89
CA VAL A 129 5.60 -14.42 -10.72
C VAL A 129 4.68 -14.47 -9.51
N VAL A 130 3.98 -15.60 -9.28
CA VAL A 130 3.11 -15.76 -8.11
C VAL A 130 3.93 -15.77 -6.82
N VAL A 131 5.02 -16.54 -6.76
CA VAL A 131 5.91 -16.60 -5.59
C VAL A 131 6.51 -15.23 -5.31
N PHE A 132 6.99 -14.53 -6.34
CA PHE A 132 7.50 -13.17 -6.22
C PHE A 132 6.43 -12.21 -5.69
N ALA A 133 5.22 -12.24 -6.23
CA ALA A 133 4.13 -11.38 -5.79
C ALA A 133 3.75 -11.62 -4.32
N LEU A 134 3.69 -12.89 -3.89
CA LEU A 134 3.39 -13.25 -2.51
C LEU A 134 4.51 -12.81 -1.55
N LEU A 135 5.77 -13.09 -1.88
CA LEU A 135 6.91 -12.67 -1.06
C LEU A 135 7.04 -11.16 -0.98
N ALA A 136 6.88 -10.45 -2.10
CA ALA A 136 6.90 -8.99 -2.13
C ALA A 136 5.74 -8.39 -1.33
N CYS A 137 4.53 -8.92 -1.50
CA CYS A 137 3.34 -8.46 -0.76
C CYS A 137 3.54 -8.65 0.75
N LEU A 138 3.99 -9.82 1.19
CA LEU A 138 4.28 -10.09 2.59
C LEU A 138 5.39 -9.17 3.13
N GLY A 139 6.45 -8.94 2.35
CA GLY A 139 7.54 -8.05 2.72
C GLY A 139 7.09 -6.59 2.88
N PHE A 140 6.30 -6.07 1.93
CA PHE A 140 5.77 -4.71 2.00
C PHE A 140 4.73 -4.55 3.11
N LEU A 141 3.89 -5.57 3.37
CA LEU A 141 2.97 -5.57 4.51
C LEU A 141 3.73 -5.52 5.84
N ALA A 142 4.74 -6.38 6.02
CA ALA A 142 5.57 -6.37 7.22
C ALA A 142 6.26 -5.01 7.42
N TYR A 143 6.82 -4.44 6.36
CA TYR A 143 7.40 -3.10 6.38
C TYR A 143 6.38 -2.02 6.78
N GLY A 144 5.18 -2.07 6.20
CA GLY A 144 4.09 -1.14 6.51
C GLY A 144 3.65 -1.21 7.98
N PHE A 145 3.50 -2.42 8.52
CA PHE A 145 3.15 -2.63 9.93
C PHE A 145 4.20 -2.08 10.89
N VAL A 146 5.48 -2.32 10.62
CA VAL A 146 6.56 -1.76 11.46
C VAL A 146 6.59 -0.23 11.39
N GLY A 147 6.38 0.34 10.20
CA GLY A 147 6.28 1.79 10.01
C GLY A 147 5.12 2.41 10.79
N LEU A 148 3.95 1.80 10.69
CA LEU A 148 2.75 2.19 11.44
C LEU A 148 3.01 2.09 12.95
N GLY A 149 3.59 0.99 13.41
CA GLY A 149 3.89 0.78 14.83
C GLY A 149 4.82 1.83 15.41
N LYS A 150 5.89 2.19 14.69
CA LYS A 150 6.79 3.30 15.08
C LYS A 150 6.06 4.63 15.15
N PHE A 151 5.14 4.87 14.22
CA PHE A 151 4.35 6.09 14.21
C PHE A 151 3.37 6.15 15.40
N VAL A 152 2.65 5.05 15.67
CA VAL A 152 1.69 4.96 16.79
C VAL A 152 2.39 5.09 18.14
N GLU A 153 3.58 4.53 18.30
CA GLU A 153 4.38 4.63 19.53
C GLU A 153 4.67 6.09 19.93
N ILE A 154 4.79 7.00 18.97
CA ILE A 154 4.99 8.44 19.23
C ILE A 154 3.75 9.05 19.92
N PHE A 155 2.55 8.60 19.55
CA PHE A 155 1.29 9.09 20.13
C PHE A 155 0.89 8.33 21.40
N ILE A 156 1.19 7.04 21.45
CA ILE A 156 0.85 6.13 22.55
C ILE A 156 2.15 5.47 23.04
N PRO A 157 2.86 6.11 23.98
CA PRO A 157 4.10 5.56 24.52
C PRO A 157 3.86 4.20 25.16
N PHE A 158 4.73 3.23 24.89
CA PHE A 158 4.59 1.87 25.42
C PHE A 158 4.49 1.82 26.95
N SER A 159 5.16 2.72 27.66
CA SER A 159 5.06 2.86 29.12
C SER A 159 3.64 3.10 29.64
N SER A 160 2.74 3.62 28.80
CA SER A 160 1.33 3.82 29.17
C SER A 160 0.50 2.54 29.07
N ILE A 161 0.93 1.59 28.23
CA ILE A 161 0.21 0.34 27.95
C ILE A 161 0.90 -0.88 28.58
N GLU A 162 2.18 -0.75 28.97
CA GLU A 162 3.00 -1.81 29.56
C GLU A 162 2.29 -2.57 30.69
N SER A 163 1.54 -1.85 31.54
CA SER A 163 0.74 -2.43 32.63
C SER A 163 -0.42 -3.34 32.20
N TYR A 164 -0.90 -3.21 30.95
CA TYR A 164 -1.98 -4.01 30.38
C TYR A 164 -1.46 -5.17 29.52
N VAL A 165 -0.17 -5.22 29.20
CA VAL A 165 0.43 -6.30 28.40
C VAL A 165 0.89 -7.41 29.34
N PRO A 166 0.42 -8.66 29.17
CA PRO A 166 0.72 -9.75 30.12
C PRO A 166 2.15 -10.33 30.00
N PHE A 167 2.97 -9.83 29.07
CA PHE A 167 4.33 -10.30 28.82
C PHE A 167 5.30 -9.14 28.58
N ALA A 168 6.58 -9.33 28.95
CA ALA A 168 7.62 -8.33 28.73
C ALA A 168 8.03 -8.27 27.25
N ILE A 169 8.05 -7.07 26.69
CA ILE A 169 8.48 -6.81 25.31
C ILE A 169 9.74 -5.94 25.38
N SER A 170 10.81 -6.36 24.71
CA SER A 170 12.01 -5.52 24.56
C SER A 170 11.68 -4.29 23.71
N ALA A 171 12.28 -3.13 24.02
CA ALA A 171 12.03 -1.86 23.33
C ALA A 171 12.16 -1.96 21.80
N GLU A 172 13.02 -2.84 21.29
CA GLU A 172 13.20 -3.06 19.85
C GLU A 172 11.95 -3.67 19.17
N TYR A 173 11.17 -4.47 19.90
CA TYR A 173 9.99 -5.16 19.39
C TYR A 173 8.68 -4.42 19.65
N VAL A 174 8.72 -3.29 20.37
CA VAL A 174 7.53 -2.46 20.64
C VAL A 174 6.85 -1.99 19.34
N PRO A 175 7.57 -1.48 18.31
CA PRO A 175 6.94 -1.15 17.03
C PRO A 175 6.31 -2.35 16.31
N HIS A 176 6.93 -3.53 16.44
CA HIS A 176 6.41 -4.75 15.83
C HIS A 176 5.10 -5.19 16.49
N PHE A 177 5.02 -5.06 17.81
CA PHE A 177 3.81 -5.33 18.58
C PHE A 177 2.68 -4.37 18.20
N TYR A 178 2.96 -3.06 18.14
CA TYR A 178 1.97 -2.08 17.70
C TYR A 178 1.50 -2.32 16.27
N GLY A 179 2.41 -2.64 15.35
CA GLY A 179 2.07 -2.94 13.97
C GLY A 179 1.24 -4.21 13.76
N ILE A 180 1.20 -5.13 14.72
CA ILE A 180 0.34 -6.32 14.66
C ILE A 180 -1.06 -6.03 15.20
N ILE A 181 -1.16 -5.13 16.19
CA ILE A 181 -2.43 -4.78 16.85
C ILE A 181 -3.25 -3.79 16.02
N PHE A 182 -2.58 -2.84 15.37
CA PHE A 182 -3.17 -1.79 14.55
C PHE A 182 -3.05 -2.09 13.05
#